data_AF-A0A9E0HLG9-F1
#
_entry.id   AF-A0A9E0HLG9-F1
#
_cell.length_a   1.000
_cell.length_b   1.000
_cell.length_c   1.000
_cell.angle_alpha   90.00
_cell.angle_beta   90.00
_cell.angle_gamma   90.00
#
_symmetry.space_group_name_H-M   'P 1'
#
loop_
_entity.id
_entity.type
_entity.pdbx_description
1 polymer ?
#
loop_
_entity_poly.entity_id
_entity_poly.type
_entity_poly.pdbx_seq_one_letter_code
_entity_poly.pdbx_strand_id
1 'polypeptide(L)'
;MASKHDDELAFGALNYKLLLAGIGIVVLGFILMSGGGSGDPEVFNAEEVFSARRITVAPIICLLGYGFIIYAIMRKPPANA
;
A
#
# COMPACT_ATOMS: atom_id res chain seq x y z
N MET A 1 19.11 21.46 -32.62
CA MET A 1 19.11 22.10 -31.30
C MET A 1 18.01 21.44 -30.47
N ALA A 2 18.41 20.75 -29.40
CA ALA A 2 17.63 20.18 -28.29
C ALA A 2 16.38 19.33 -28.64
N SER A 3 16.54 18.01 -28.54
CA SER A 3 15.44 17.06 -28.35
C SER A 3 14.66 17.44 -27.11
N LYS A 4 13.36 17.72 -27.29
CA LYS A 4 12.39 17.83 -26.21
C LYS A 4 12.35 16.45 -25.54
N HIS A 5 12.99 16.32 -24.38
CA HIS A 5 12.77 15.18 -23.52
C HIS A 5 11.37 15.39 -22.95
N ASP A 6 10.37 14.92 -23.69
CA ASP A 6 9.07 14.66 -23.10
C ASP A 6 9.34 13.54 -22.10
N ASP A 7 9.36 13.88 -20.81
CA ASP A 7 9.43 12.91 -19.73
C ASP A 7 8.26 11.93 -19.92
N GLU A 8 8.52 10.82 -20.61
CA GLU A 8 7.54 9.79 -20.95
C GLU A 8 7.26 8.98 -19.68
N LEU A 9 6.59 9.61 -18.72
CA LEU A 9 6.13 8.95 -17.51
C LEU A 9 5.24 7.78 -17.92
N ALA A 10 5.56 6.59 -17.41
CA ALA A 10 4.83 5.35 -17.72
C ALA A 10 3.32 5.42 -17.38
N PHE A 11 2.92 6.39 -16.56
CA PHE A 11 1.55 6.62 -16.13
C PHE A 11 1.18 8.10 -16.16
N GLY A 12 -0.10 8.40 -16.44
CA GLY A 12 -0.63 9.75 -16.32
C GLY A 12 -0.63 10.26 -14.87
N ALA A 13 -0.60 11.58 -14.69
CA ALA A 13 -0.55 12.22 -13.37
C ALA A 13 -1.66 11.77 -12.40
N LEU A 14 -2.85 11.45 -12.91
CA LEU A 14 -3.96 10.92 -12.10
C LEU A 14 -3.67 9.51 -11.58
N ASN A 15 -3.13 8.64 -12.42
CA ASN A 15 -2.77 7.27 -12.04
C ASN A 15 -1.66 7.27 -10.99
N TYR A 16 -0.72 8.20 -11.09
CA TYR A 16 0.33 8.36 -10.09
C TYR A 16 -0.23 8.75 -8.72
N LYS A 17 -1.23 9.64 -8.67
CA LYS A 17 -1.94 9.97 -7.42
C LYS A 17 -2.67 8.77 -6.83
N LEU A 18 -3.32 7.95 -7.67
CA LEU A 18 -3.97 6.72 -7.23
C LEU A 18 -2.95 5.69 -6.73
N LEU A 19 -1.81 5.54 -7.40
CA LEU A 19 -0.74 4.66 -6.98
C LEU A 19 -0.22 5.05 -5.58
N LEU A 20 0.05 6.34 -5.36
CA LEU A 20 0.48 6.85 -4.06
C LEU A 20 -0.56 6.63 -2.96
N ALA A 21 -1.85 6.81 -3.27
CA ALA A 21 -2.93 6.48 -2.34
C ALA A 21 -2.94 4.98 -1.99
N GLY A 22 -2.74 4.10 -2.97
CA GLY A 22 -2.63 2.66 -2.75
C GLY A 22 -1.44 2.26 -1.87
N ILE A 23 -0.28 2.87 -2.10
CA ILE A 23 0.90 2.69 -1.24
C ILE A 23 0.59 3.13 0.20
N GLY A 24 -0.13 4.24 0.39
CA GLY A 24 -0.57 4.69 1.72
C GLY A 24 -1.43 3.65 2.45
N ILE A 25 -2.34 2.98 1.74
CA ILE A 25 -3.19 1.91 2.31
C ILE A 25 -2.33 0.71 2.75
N VAL A 26 -1.37 0.31 1.92
CA VAL A 26 -0.44 -0.80 2.25
C VAL A 26 0.41 -0.45 3.47
N VAL A 27 0.95 0.77 3.53
CA VAL A 27 1.72 1.26 4.69
C VAL A 27 0.86 1.24 5.95
N LEU A 28 -0.41 1.67 5.88
CA LEU A 28 -1.33 1.60 7.00
C LEU A 28 -1.56 0.14 7.47
N GLY A 29 -1.70 -0.81 6.54
CA GLY A 29 -1.80 -2.23 6.86
C GLY A 29 -0.58 -2.75 7.61
N PHE A 30 0.63 -2.38 7.19
CA PHE A 30 1.86 -2.73 7.91
C PHE A 30 1.97 -2.07 9.29
N ILE A 31 1.55 -0.81 9.42
CA ILE A 31 1.49 -0.13 10.72
C ILE A 31 0.52 -0.87 11.66
N LEU A 32 -0.62 -1.32 11.16
CA LEU A 32 -1.57 -2.09 11.96
C LEU A 32 -1.03 -3.46 12.40
N MET A 33 -0.15 -4.09 11.60
CA MET A 33 0.58 -5.29 12.02
C MET A 33 1.64 -4.99 13.09
N SER A 34 2.14 -3.76 13.18
CA SER A 34 3.22 -3.43 14.12
C SER A 34 2.79 -3.53 15.60
N GLY A 35 3.75 -3.93 16.44
CA GLY A 35 3.60 -4.12 17.89
C GLY A 35 3.30 -5.56 18.31
N GLY A 36 3.12 -5.79 19.62
CA GLY A 36 3.01 -7.13 20.21
C GLY A 36 4.34 -7.74 20.59
N GLY A 37 5.44 -7.01 20.39
CA GLY A 37 6.73 -7.36 20.97
C GLY A 37 6.71 -7.15 22.48
N SER A 38 7.16 -8.15 23.23
CA SER A 38 7.48 -8.00 24.63
C SER A 38 8.82 -7.27 24.78
N GLY A 39 8.93 -6.37 25.76
CA GLY A 39 10.21 -5.77 26.14
C GLY A 39 11.16 -6.77 26.82
N ASP A 40 10.65 -7.92 27.24
CA ASP A 40 11.39 -9.01 27.87
C ASP A 40 11.34 -10.27 26.96
N PRO A 41 12.49 -10.76 26.45
CA PRO A 41 12.55 -11.92 25.54
C PRO A 41 11.98 -13.21 26.12
N GLU A 42 11.89 -13.32 27.45
CA GLU A 42 11.39 -14.50 28.16
C GLU A 42 9.86 -14.50 28.32
N VAL A 43 9.20 -13.37 28.04
CA VAL A 43 7.74 -13.22 28.18
C VAL A 43 7.07 -13.14 26.81
N PHE A 44 6.23 -14.12 26.49
CA PHE A 44 5.47 -14.14 25.24
C PHE A 44 4.08 -13.53 25.44
N ASN A 45 3.86 -12.32 24.92
CA ASN A 45 2.56 -11.63 24.95
C ASN A 45 1.60 -12.16 23.88
N ALA A 46 1.12 -13.39 24.08
CA ALA A 46 0.26 -14.10 23.13
C ALA A 46 -0.99 -13.32 22.72
N GLU A 47 -1.65 -12.62 23.65
CA GLU A 47 -2.88 -11.86 23.35
C GLU A 47 -2.65 -10.69 22.39
N GLU A 48 -1.50 -10.04 22.51
CA GLU A 48 -1.15 -8.92 21.63
C GLU A 48 -0.67 -9.42 20.27
N VAL A 49 0.15 -10.47 20.23
CA VAL A 49 0.66 -11.07 18.99
C VAL A 49 -0.49 -11.70 18.19
N PHE A 50 -1.35 -12.48 18.86
CA PHE A 50 -2.51 -13.14 18.25
C PHE A 50 -3.79 -12.30 18.26
N SER A 51 -3.64 -10.97 18.23
CA SER A 51 -4.79 -10.08 18.08
C SER A 51 -5.44 -10.27 16.71
N ALA A 52 -6.78 -10.45 16.68
CA ALA A 52 -7.56 -10.49 15.43
C ALA A 52 -7.32 -9.26 14.54
N ARG A 53 -6.98 -8.10 15.14
CA ARG A 53 -6.60 -6.90 14.40
C ARG A 53 -5.33 -7.11 13.57
N ARG A 54 -4.31 -7.77 14.13
CA ARG A 54 -2.99 -7.97 13.50
C ARG A 54 -2.97 -9.13 12.53
N ILE A 55 -3.67 -10.23 12.83
CA ILE A 55 -3.64 -11.44 12.02
C ILE A 55 -4.72 -11.45 10.94
N THR A 56 -5.86 -10.80 11.18
CA THR A 56 -6.99 -10.83 10.23
C THR A 56 -7.18 -9.48 9.56
N VAL A 57 -7.39 -8.41 10.33
CA VAL A 57 -7.74 -7.10 9.78
C VAL A 57 -6.58 -6.49 8.99
N ALA A 58 -5.37 -6.51 9.55
CA ALA A 58 -4.21 -5.88 8.91
C ALA A 58 -3.82 -6.56 7.57
N PRO A 59 -3.76 -7.91 7.46
CA PRO A 59 -3.50 -8.55 6.17
C PRO A 59 -4.60 -8.31 5.14
N ILE A 60 -5.88 -8.24 5.54
CA ILE A 60 -6.97 -7.88 4.63
C ILE A 60 -6.77 -6.46 4.07
N ILE A 61 -6.38 -5.49 4.91
CA ILE A 61 -6.09 -4.12 4.47
C ILE A 61 -4.91 -4.10 3.49
N CYS A 62 -3.85 -4.88 3.73
CA CYS A 62 -2.75 -5.01 2.79
C CYS A 62 -3.21 -5.57 1.43
N LEU A 63 -4.03 -6.62 1.43
CA LEU A 63 -4.57 -7.21 0.18
C LEU A 63 -5.44 -6.21 -0.59
N LEU A 64 -6.28 -5.44 0.10
CA LEU A 64 -7.06 -4.38 -0.51
C LEU A 64 -6.16 -3.28 -1.09
N GLY A 65 -5.09 -2.90 -0.39
CA GLY A 65 -4.09 -1.96 -0.87
C GLY A 65 -3.40 -2.43 -2.15
N TYR A 66 -2.96 -3.69 -2.20
CA TYR A 66 -2.37 -4.27 -3.41
C TYR A 66 -3.38 -4.35 -4.57
N GLY A 67 -4.62 -4.77 -4.30
CA GLY A 67 -5.70 -4.77 -5.30
C GLY A 67 -5.96 -3.37 -5.87
N PHE A 68 -5.93 -2.35 -5.01
CA PHE A 68 -6.08 -0.96 -5.42
C PHE A 68 -4.90 -0.45 -6.27
N ILE A 69 -3.66 -0.84 -5.93
CA ILE A 69 -2.48 -0.51 -6.74
C ILE A 69 -2.59 -1.15 -8.13
N ILE A 70 -3.01 -2.43 -8.21
CA ILE A 70 -3.25 -3.11 -9.48
C ILE A 70 -4.28 -2.34 -10.30
N TYR A 71 -5.39 -1.95 -9.68
CA TYR A 71 -6.41 -1.12 -10.33
C TYR A 71 -5.85 0.22 -10.81
N ALA A 72 -5.05 0.91 -10.00
CA ALA A 72 -4.43 2.20 -10.34
C ALA A 72 -3.49 2.09 -11.56
N ILE A 73 -2.75 0.99 -11.67
CA ILE A 73 -1.87 0.69 -12.80
C ILE A 73 -2.69 0.35 -14.06
N MET A 74 -3.72 -0.49 -13.91
CA MET A 74 -4.56 -0.94 -15.03
C MET A 74 -5.52 0.14 -15.53
N ARG A 75 -5.82 1.16 -14.73
CA ARG A 75 -6.72 2.25 -15.10
C ARG A 75 -6.15 2.97 -16.32
N LYS A 76 -6.74 2.76 -17.49
CA LYS A 76 -6.36 3.54 -18.66
C LYS A 76 -6.69 5.01 -18.40
N PRO A 77 -5.75 5.96 -18.65
CA PRO A 77 -6.10 7.37 -18.64
C PRO A 77 -7.26 7.56 -19.62
N PRO A 78 -8.25 8.44 -19.29
CA PRO A 78 -9.30 8.74 -20.24
C PRO A 78 -8.64 9.13 -21.56
N ALA A 79 -9.01 8.45 -22.63
CA ALA A 79 -8.66 8.89 -23.96
C ALA A 79 -9.28 10.28 -24.10
N ASN A 80 -8.46 11.31 -24.00
CA ASN A 80 -8.89 12.64 -24.35
C ASN A 80 -9.37 12.56 -25.80
N ALA A 81 -10.61 12.99 -26.04
CA ALA A 81 -11.23 13.12 -27.35
C ALA A 81 -10.37 13.94 -28.31
#